data_AF-A0ABC8UMF6-F1
#
_entry.id   AF-A0ABC8UMF6-F1
#
_cell.length_a   1.000
_cell.length_b   1.000
_cell.length_c   1.000
_cell.angle_alpha   90.00
_cell.angle_beta   90.00
_cell.angle_gamma   90.00
#
_symmetry.space_group_name_H-M   'P 1'
#
loop_
_entity.id
_entity.type
_entity.pdbx_description
1 polymer ?
#
loop_
_entity_poly.entity_id
_entity_poly.type
_entity_poly.pdbx_seq_one_letter_code
_entity_poly.pdbx_strand_id
1 'polypeptide(L)'
;MNKKGLAILMRTKMRPRSPASSNKFNQMQIALQDGNRVPDQNASNNTEREFEQVQESMRLAISMNKTEIVDAVLNDFSEGYFTLSQEDRRKLLLILSREYDLSRTQVHELMKQYLGLDLPTGDKAQDNDQEEGSLSAFYRIERNLRHALKPMYEILFERLNTHTGGLKFLSIIRADILSILVEQNIASLRALDSYLKEKLITWLSPANLELHHITWDDPASLLEKIVAFEAVHPISSLIDLKRRLGVGRRCFGYLHPAIPGEPLIFIEVALLKNVAQTIQEVLWDDPPIPECEATCALFYSISSTQVRMVFFRICV
;
A
#
# COMPACT_ATOMS: atom_id res chain seq x y z
N MET A 1 35.92 -9.70 44.90
CA MET A 1 36.59 -10.25 43.69
C MET A 1 35.93 -9.64 42.47
N ASN A 2 36.64 -8.76 41.76
CA ASN A 2 36.09 -7.92 40.70
C ASN A 2 36.21 -8.67 39.36
N LYS A 3 35.09 -9.21 38.84
CA LYS A 3 35.05 -9.84 37.50
C LYS A 3 35.05 -8.75 36.44
N LYS A 4 36.24 -8.36 35.95
CA LYS A 4 36.36 -7.54 34.75
C LYS A 4 35.92 -8.37 33.54
N GLY A 5 34.78 -8.03 32.96
CA GLY A 5 34.30 -8.62 31.71
C GLY A 5 35.26 -8.29 30.57
N LEU A 6 35.75 -9.33 29.88
CA LEU A 6 36.51 -9.18 28.64
C LEU A 6 35.53 -8.85 27.51
N ALA A 7 35.58 -7.62 27.00
CA ALA A 7 34.93 -7.26 25.74
C ALA A 7 35.94 -7.48 24.60
N ILE A 8 35.68 -8.46 23.74
CA ILE A 8 36.46 -8.69 22.52
C ILE A 8 35.75 -7.98 21.38
N LEU A 9 36.34 -6.88 20.92
CA LEU A 9 35.87 -6.15 19.75
C LEU A 9 36.38 -6.85 18.48
N MET A 10 35.52 -7.64 17.82
CA MET A 10 35.88 -8.24 16.53
C MET A 10 35.85 -7.16 15.44
N ARG A 11 36.99 -6.94 14.78
CA ARG A 11 37.14 -6.00 13.66
C ARG A 11 37.50 -6.78 12.40
N THR A 12 36.54 -6.90 11.48
CA THR A 12 36.80 -7.39 10.12
C THR A 12 36.88 -6.21 9.17
N LYS A 13 38.02 -6.05 8.49
CA LYS A 13 38.20 -4.99 7.49
C LYS A 13 37.44 -5.37 6.22
N MET A 14 36.32 -4.70 5.95
CA MET A 14 35.61 -4.81 4.67
C MET A 14 36.50 -4.22 3.55
N ARG A 15 36.72 -4.98 2.46
CA ARG A 15 37.41 -4.44 1.27
C ARG A 15 36.46 -3.47 0.56
N PRO A 16 36.90 -2.24 0.25
CA PRO A 16 36.17 -1.40 -0.68
C PRO A 16 36.16 -2.09 -2.05
N ARG A 17 35.00 -2.18 -2.70
CA ARG A 17 34.95 -2.46 -4.13
C ARG A 17 35.75 -1.36 -4.84
N SER A 18 36.68 -1.77 -5.69
CA SER A 18 37.60 -0.90 -6.41
C SER A 18 36.82 0.17 -7.20
N PRO A 19 37.10 1.46 -7.02
CA PRO A 19 36.72 2.48 -8.00
C PRO A 19 37.74 2.39 -9.15
N ALA A 20 37.29 2.10 -10.36
CA ALA A 20 38.14 2.20 -11.53
C ALA A 20 38.35 3.67 -11.91
N SER A 21 39.63 4.02 -12.03
CA SER A 21 40.23 5.16 -12.74
C SER A 21 40.23 6.54 -12.06
N SER A 22 41.39 6.77 -11.46
CA SER A 22 42.03 8.03 -11.08
C SER A 22 42.00 9.13 -12.14
N ASN A 23 41.84 10.39 -11.70
CA ASN A 23 42.69 11.48 -12.19
C ASN A 23 42.80 12.65 -11.18
N LYS A 24 44.01 12.75 -10.62
CA LYS A 24 44.81 13.94 -10.24
C LYS A 24 44.08 15.19 -9.74
N PHE A 25 44.17 15.40 -8.42
CA PHE A 25 44.07 16.71 -7.78
C PHE A 25 45.22 17.61 -8.23
N ASN A 26 44.90 18.81 -8.72
CA ASN A 26 45.79 19.96 -8.76
C ASN A 26 45.13 21.08 -7.94
N GLN A 27 45.88 21.63 -6.97
CA GLN A 27 45.54 22.85 -6.24
C GLN A 27 45.58 24.05 -7.20
N MET A 28 44.59 24.95 -7.13
CA MET A 28 44.81 26.37 -6.82
C MET A 28 43.52 27.21 -6.84
N GLN A 29 43.42 28.03 -5.80
CA GLN A 29 42.95 29.43 -5.77
C GLN A 29 41.48 29.78 -6.08
N ILE A 30 40.90 30.37 -5.04
CA ILE A 30 39.74 31.25 -5.03
C ILE A 30 40.00 32.45 -5.94
N ALA A 31 39.16 32.62 -6.96
CA ALA A 31 38.94 33.89 -7.64
C ALA A 31 37.46 34.01 -7.99
N LEU A 32 36.83 35.09 -7.51
CA LEU A 32 35.51 35.55 -7.91
C LEU A 32 35.51 35.91 -9.40
N GLN A 33 34.58 35.37 -10.18
CA GLN A 33 34.14 35.97 -11.45
C GLN A 33 32.74 35.49 -11.83
N ASP A 34 31.85 36.47 -12.04
CA ASP A 34 30.55 36.38 -12.70
C ASP A 34 30.64 35.71 -14.08
N GLY A 35 29.61 34.94 -14.46
CA GLY A 35 29.39 34.55 -15.85
C GLY A 35 28.60 33.26 -16.08
N ASN A 36 27.33 33.42 -16.47
CA ASN A 36 26.48 32.51 -17.27
C ASN A 36 26.39 31.02 -16.89
N ARG A 37 25.30 30.65 -16.21
CA ARG A 37 24.79 29.27 -16.13
C ARG A 37 24.16 28.87 -17.47
N VAL A 38 24.77 27.88 -18.14
CA VAL A 38 24.10 27.06 -19.17
C VAL A 38 23.37 25.91 -18.46
N PRO A 39 22.13 25.54 -18.81
CA PRO A 39 21.44 24.41 -18.19
C PRO A 39 22.07 23.07 -18.63
N ASP A 40 22.28 22.16 -17.68
CA ASP A 40 22.80 20.80 -17.89
C ASP A 40 21.82 19.94 -18.72
N GLN A 41 22.02 19.89 -20.04
CA GLN A 41 21.21 19.07 -20.97
C GLN A 41 21.34 17.55 -20.71
N ASN A 42 22.45 17.09 -20.12
CA ASN A 42 22.70 15.66 -19.85
C ASN A 42 21.83 15.11 -18.70
N ALA A 43 21.45 15.93 -17.72
CA ALA A 43 20.60 15.50 -16.61
C ALA A 43 19.14 15.33 -17.08
N SER A 44 18.64 16.26 -17.89
CA SER A 44 17.28 16.22 -18.47
C SER A 44 17.06 14.97 -19.34
N ASN A 45 18.05 14.62 -20.16
CA ASN A 45 17.99 13.44 -21.02
C ASN A 45 18.05 12.11 -20.24
N ASN A 46 18.50 12.12 -18.99
CA ASN A 46 18.54 10.91 -18.18
C ASN A 46 17.21 10.69 -17.46
N THR A 47 16.62 11.76 -16.91
CA THR A 47 15.29 11.70 -16.25
C THR A 47 14.18 11.31 -17.21
N GLU A 48 14.24 11.77 -18.47
CA GLU A 48 13.25 11.41 -19.49
C GLU A 48 13.35 9.91 -19.86
N ARG A 49 14.57 9.38 -20.00
CA ARG A 49 14.80 7.95 -20.23
C ARG A 49 14.36 7.08 -19.05
N GLU A 50 14.58 7.53 -17.82
CA GLU A 50 14.11 6.84 -16.62
C GLU A 50 12.58 6.79 -16.60
N PHE A 51 11.90 7.90 -16.89
CA PHE A 51 10.44 7.93 -16.99
C PHE A 51 9.90 6.97 -18.07
N GLU A 52 10.48 7.00 -19.27
CA GLU A 52 10.09 6.10 -20.36
C GLU A 52 10.25 4.62 -19.99
N GLN A 53 11.32 4.26 -19.28
CA GLN A 53 11.54 2.89 -18.81
C GLN A 53 10.47 2.44 -17.81
N VAL A 54 10.09 3.31 -16.87
CA VAL A 54 9.05 3.02 -15.88
C VAL A 54 7.66 2.96 -16.52
N GLN A 55 7.39 3.83 -17.49
CA GLN A 55 6.16 3.79 -18.27
C GLN A 55 6.06 2.49 -19.09
N GLU A 56 7.18 2.05 -19.68
CA GLU A 56 7.22 0.81 -20.45
C GLU A 56 7.04 -0.42 -19.55
N SER A 57 7.67 -0.48 -18.38
CA SER A 57 7.45 -1.58 -17.43
C SER A 57 6.02 -1.63 -16.94
N MET A 58 5.38 -0.48 -16.67
CA MET A 58 3.93 -0.39 -16.40
C MET A 58 3.09 -0.96 -17.55
N ARG A 59 3.40 -0.57 -18.78
CA ARG A 59 2.68 -1.04 -19.98
C ARG A 59 2.80 -2.56 -20.15
N LEU A 60 4.01 -3.09 -20.03
CA LEU A 60 4.28 -4.53 -20.10
C LEU A 60 3.57 -5.29 -18.98
N ALA A 61 3.54 -4.74 -17.76
CA ALA A 61 2.82 -5.29 -16.63
C ALA A 61 1.30 -5.38 -16.87
N ILE A 62 0.73 -4.56 -17.77
CA ILE A 62 -0.69 -4.63 -18.15
C ILE A 62 -0.90 -5.60 -19.33
N SER A 63 0.00 -5.62 -20.32
CA SER A 63 -0.22 -6.33 -21.59
C SER A 63 0.31 -7.77 -21.65
N MET A 64 1.27 -8.16 -20.80
CA MET A 64 1.89 -9.48 -20.87
C MET A 64 0.95 -10.62 -20.42
N ASN A 65 1.07 -11.81 -21.01
CA ASN A 65 0.26 -12.98 -20.63
C ASN A 65 1.05 -14.09 -19.86
N LYS A 66 2.37 -13.99 -19.76
CA LYS A 66 3.22 -15.03 -19.12
C LYS A 66 3.58 -14.64 -17.68
N THR A 67 3.27 -15.51 -16.72
CA THR A 67 3.42 -15.25 -15.27
C THR A 67 4.86 -15.07 -14.78
N GLU A 68 5.82 -15.88 -15.24
CA GLU A 68 7.21 -15.83 -14.73
C GLU A 68 7.96 -14.55 -15.11
N ILE A 69 7.66 -13.95 -16.26
CA ILE A 69 8.30 -12.70 -16.71
C ILE A 69 7.63 -11.50 -16.04
N VAL A 70 6.39 -11.65 -15.58
CA VAL A 70 5.63 -10.56 -14.96
C VAL A 70 6.25 -10.13 -13.64
N ASP A 71 6.78 -11.03 -12.81
CA ASP A 71 7.36 -10.64 -11.52
C ASP A 71 8.58 -9.73 -11.64
N ALA A 72 9.47 -9.99 -12.61
CA ALA A 72 10.60 -9.11 -12.89
C ALA A 72 10.13 -7.73 -13.33
N VAL A 73 9.14 -7.68 -14.23
CA VAL A 73 8.56 -6.42 -14.73
C VAL A 73 7.85 -5.65 -13.61
N LEU A 74 7.17 -6.32 -12.69
CA LEU A 74 6.52 -5.68 -11.53
C LEU A 74 7.54 -5.12 -10.54
N ASN A 75 8.67 -5.81 -10.33
CA ASN A 75 9.78 -5.29 -9.53
C ASN A 75 10.37 -4.05 -10.18
N ASP A 76 10.70 -4.11 -11.48
CA ASP A 76 11.25 -2.98 -12.23
C ASP A 76 10.30 -1.78 -12.21
N PHE A 77 8.99 -2.01 -12.36
CA PHE A 77 7.97 -0.98 -12.23
C PHE A 77 7.93 -0.39 -10.81
N SER A 78 7.92 -1.23 -9.78
CA SER A 78 7.82 -0.78 -8.39
C SER A 78 9.05 0.01 -7.96
N GLU A 79 10.25 -0.52 -8.21
CA GLU A 79 11.52 0.15 -7.91
C GLU A 79 11.67 1.45 -8.72
N GLY A 80 11.38 1.39 -10.02
CA GLY A 80 11.43 2.55 -10.89
C GLY A 80 10.43 3.64 -10.50
N TYR A 81 9.21 3.28 -10.08
CA TYR A 81 8.27 4.27 -9.56
C TYR A 81 8.84 5.05 -8.37
N PHE A 82 9.61 4.39 -7.49
CA PHE A 82 10.24 5.06 -6.35
C PHE A 82 11.37 6.02 -6.73
N THR A 83 12.04 5.81 -7.86
CA THR A 83 13.10 6.70 -8.34
C THR A 83 12.55 7.96 -9.01
N LEU A 84 11.31 7.91 -9.51
CA LEU A 84 10.67 9.05 -10.17
C LEU A 84 10.46 10.25 -9.23
N SER A 85 10.56 11.45 -9.82
CA SER A 85 10.15 12.70 -9.18
C SER A 85 8.64 12.73 -8.91
N GLN A 86 8.19 13.60 -8.01
CA GLN A 86 6.75 13.76 -7.73
C GLN A 86 5.96 14.20 -8.98
N GLU A 87 6.56 15.04 -9.83
CA GLU A 87 5.94 15.46 -11.09
C GLU A 87 5.80 14.29 -12.07
N ASP A 88 6.81 13.43 -12.16
CA ASP A 88 6.79 12.28 -13.07
C ASP A 88 5.88 11.17 -12.59
N ARG A 89 5.80 10.92 -11.27
CA ARG A 89 4.75 10.05 -10.69
C ARG A 89 3.36 10.58 -11.02
N ARG A 90 3.13 11.89 -10.88
CA ARG A 90 1.86 12.51 -11.27
C ARG A 90 1.56 12.29 -12.75
N LYS A 91 2.52 12.52 -13.65
CA LYS A 91 2.34 12.27 -15.09
C LYS A 91 1.99 10.81 -15.35
N LEU A 92 2.71 9.88 -14.74
CA LEU A 92 2.50 8.44 -14.91
C LEU A 92 1.10 8.00 -14.43
N LEU A 93 0.65 8.47 -13.26
CA LEU A 93 -0.69 8.18 -12.75
C LEU A 93 -1.80 8.78 -13.63
N LEU A 94 -1.55 9.93 -14.25
CA LEU A 94 -2.48 10.50 -15.21
C LEU A 94 -2.58 9.65 -16.48
N ILE A 95 -1.44 9.17 -17.00
CA ILE A 95 -1.39 8.22 -18.12
C ILE A 95 -2.17 6.94 -17.76
N LEU A 96 -1.89 6.34 -16.60
CA LEU A 96 -2.60 5.16 -16.10
C LEU A 96 -4.11 5.39 -16.05
N SER A 97 -4.55 6.54 -15.52
CA SER A 97 -5.97 6.87 -15.38
C SER A 97 -6.71 7.16 -16.70
N ARG A 98 -5.99 7.53 -17.77
CA ARG A 98 -6.60 7.99 -19.04
C ARG A 98 -6.47 6.95 -20.15
N GLU A 99 -5.28 6.40 -20.32
CA GLU A 99 -4.96 5.49 -21.42
C GLU A 99 -5.31 4.04 -21.08
N TYR A 100 -5.30 3.67 -19.80
CA TYR A 100 -5.56 2.30 -19.32
C TYR A 100 -6.86 2.17 -18.53
N ASP A 101 -7.80 3.09 -18.75
CA ASP A 101 -9.19 2.98 -18.28
C ASP A 101 -9.95 1.96 -19.14
N LEU A 102 -11.15 2.27 -19.61
CA LEU A 102 -11.94 1.40 -20.49
C LEU A 102 -11.98 1.88 -21.94
N SER A 103 -12.21 0.93 -22.86
CA SER A 103 -12.42 1.22 -24.28
C SER A 103 -13.83 1.78 -24.50
N ARG A 104 -13.96 3.11 -24.53
CA ARG A 104 -15.24 3.81 -24.75
C ARG A 104 -15.87 3.45 -26.10
N THR A 105 -15.06 3.16 -27.11
CA THR A 105 -15.53 2.71 -28.43
C THR A 105 -16.19 1.34 -28.36
N GLN A 106 -15.55 0.38 -27.68
CA GLN A 106 -16.08 -0.97 -27.49
C GLN A 106 -17.37 -0.97 -26.66
N VAL A 107 -17.40 -0.19 -25.57
CA VAL A 107 -18.62 -0.06 -24.74
C VAL A 107 -19.78 0.51 -25.57
N HIS A 108 -19.53 1.55 -26.36
CA HIS A 108 -20.56 2.16 -27.19
C HIS A 108 -21.09 1.21 -28.27
N GLU A 109 -20.22 0.39 -28.87
CA GLU A 109 -20.65 -0.65 -29.82
C GLU A 109 -21.53 -1.71 -29.15
N LEU A 110 -21.13 -2.22 -27.99
CA LEU A 110 -21.90 -3.21 -27.23
C LEU A 110 -23.25 -2.65 -26.76
N MET A 111 -23.31 -1.37 -26.36
CA MET A 111 -24.57 -0.71 -25.99
C MET A 111 -25.51 -0.59 -27.19
N LYS A 112 -25.00 -0.28 -28.39
CA LYS A 112 -25.82 -0.28 -29.60
C LYS A 112 -26.39 -1.67 -29.92
N GLN A 113 -25.57 -2.71 -29.75
CA GLN A 113 -26.03 -4.09 -29.92
C GLN A 113 -27.10 -4.46 -28.88
N TYR A 114 -26.93 -4.02 -27.62
CA TYR A 114 -27.90 -4.27 -26.55
C TYR A 114 -29.25 -3.59 -26.81
N LEU A 115 -29.23 -2.29 -27.17
CA LEU A 115 -30.43 -1.51 -27.48
C LEU A 115 -31.15 -1.96 -28.75
N GLY A 116 -30.46 -2.68 -29.65
CA GLY A 116 -31.04 -3.25 -30.86
C GLY A 116 -31.76 -4.58 -30.65
N LEU A 117 -31.75 -5.15 -29.44
CA LEU A 117 -32.50 -6.35 -29.12
C LEU A 117 -33.94 -5.99 -28.75
N ASP A 118 -34.91 -6.72 -29.32
CA ASP A 118 -36.31 -6.61 -28.94
C ASP A 118 -36.52 -7.18 -27.53
N LEU A 119 -37.14 -6.39 -26.65
CA LEU A 119 -37.47 -6.85 -25.31
C LEU A 119 -38.48 -8.00 -25.40
N PRO A 120 -38.29 -9.08 -24.62
CA PRO A 120 -39.28 -10.14 -24.55
C PRO A 120 -40.59 -9.53 -24.03
N THR A 121 -41.56 -9.39 -24.92
CA THR A 121 -42.88 -8.85 -24.59
C THR A 121 -43.70 -10.02 -24.06
N GLY A 122 -44.07 -9.99 -22.79
CA GLY A 122 -44.69 -11.12 -22.06
C GLY A 122 -46.10 -11.55 -22.51
N ASP A 123 -46.48 -11.25 -23.75
CA ASP A 123 -47.83 -11.49 -24.29
C ASP A 123 -47.92 -12.68 -25.27
N LYS A 124 -46.85 -13.46 -25.46
CA LYS A 124 -46.89 -14.65 -26.32
C LYS A 124 -46.39 -15.91 -25.61
N ALA A 125 -47.29 -16.45 -24.78
CA ALA A 125 -47.22 -17.85 -24.33
C ALA A 125 -47.40 -18.80 -25.53
N GLN A 126 -46.37 -18.99 -26.37
CA GLN A 126 -46.31 -20.03 -27.41
C GLN A 126 -44.91 -20.09 -28.09
N ASP A 127 -43.85 -20.35 -27.32
CA ASP A 127 -42.67 -21.19 -27.70
C ASP A 127 -41.54 -20.96 -26.67
N ASN A 128 -41.39 -21.87 -25.70
CA ASN A 128 -40.31 -21.79 -24.71
C ASN A 128 -38.91 -21.75 -25.35
N ASP A 129 -38.72 -22.41 -26.51
CA ASP A 129 -37.42 -22.48 -27.20
C ASP A 129 -37.02 -21.14 -27.85
N GLN A 130 -37.99 -20.31 -28.28
CA GLN A 130 -37.71 -19.00 -28.90
C GLN A 130 -37.41 -17.91 -27.87
N GLU A 131 -38.09 -17.94 -26.72
CA GLU A 131 -37.80 -17.03 -25.60
C GLU A 131 -36.42 -17.27 -24.99
N GLU A 132 -36.01 -18.54 -24.84
CA GLU A 132 -34.68 -18.91 -24.31
C GLU A 132 -33.54 -18.49 -25.26
N GLY A 133 -33.75 -18.62 -26.58
CA GLY A 133 -32.82 -18.14 -27.60
C GLY A 133 -32.65 -16.61 -27.59
N SER A 134 -33.74 -15.86 -27.40
CA SER A 134 -33.70 -14.39 -27.28
C SER A 134 -32.96 -13.94 -26.03
N LEU A 135 -33.26 -14.54 -24.87
CA LEU A 135 -32.59 -14.24 -23.60
C LEU A 135 -31.10 -14.61 -23.61
N SER A 136 -30.71 -15.67 -24.33
CA SER A 136 -29.31 -16.05 -24.53
C SER A 136 -28.48 -14.92 -25.18
N ALA A 137 -29.07 -14.18 -26.14
CA ALA A 137 -28.42 -13.03 -26.76
C ALA A 137 -28.21 -11.89 -25.74
N PHE A 138 -29.22 -11.60 -24.90
CA PHE A 138 -29.09 -10.63 -23.81
C PHE A 138 -27.95 -11.01 -22.86
N TYR A 139 -27.94 -12.24 -22.32
CA TYR A 139 -26.91 -12.68 -21.39
C TYR A 139 -25.49 -12.58 -21.95
N ARG A 140 -25.31 -12.89 -23.25
CA ARG A 140 -24.02 -12.76 -23.92
C ARG A 140 -23.58 -11.31 -24.03
N ILE A 141 -24.45 -10.40 -24.48
CA ILE A 141 -24.10 -8.98 -24.61
C ILE A 141 -23.85 -8.36 -23.25
N GLU A 142 -24.67 -8.65 -22.24
CA GLU A 142 -24.47 -8.17 -20.87
C GLU A 142 -23.17 -8.65 -20.27
N ARG A 143 -22.80 -9.92 -20.50
CA ARG A 143 -21.49 -10.45 -20.07
C ARG A 143 -20.36 -9.68 -20.74
N ASN A 144 -20.45 -9.44 -22.04
CA ASN A 144 -19.44 -8.67 -22.78
C ASN A 144 -19.38 -7.22 -22.30
N LEU A 145 -20.52 -6.60 -21.98
CA LEU A 145 -20.59 -5.24 -21.43
C LEU A 145 -19.96 -5.18 -20.03
N ARG A 146 -20.27 -6.14 -19.15
CA ARG A 146 -19.61 -6.28 -17.84
C ARG A 146 -18.09 -6.41 -17.99
N HIS A 147 -17.62 -7.12 -19.01
CA HIS A 147 -16.18 -7.24 -19.28
C HIS A 147 -15.57 -5.95 -19.83
N ALA A 148 -16.23 -5.29 -20.79
CA ALA A 148 -15.75 -4.06 -21.41
C ALA A 148 -15.77 -2.85 -20.47
N LEU A 149 -16.61 -2.87 -19.43
CA LEU A 149 -16.67 -1.84 -18.39
C LEU A 149 -15.57 -1.99 -17.32
N LYS A 150 -14.79 -3.09 -17.34
CA LYS A 150 -13.63 -3.23 -16.46
C LYS A 150 -12.46 -2.41 -17.02
N PRO A 151 -11.82 -1.57 -16.19
CA PRO A 151 -10.66 -0.80 -16.64
C PRO A 151 -9.43 -1.69 -16.85
N MET A 152 -8.56 -1.35 -17.80
CA MET A 152 -7.36 -2.13 -18.10
C MET A 152 -6.35 -2.12 -16.94
N TYR A 153 -6.28 -1.03 -16.17
CA TYR A 153 -5.46 -0.96 -14.96
C TYR A 153 -5.90 -1.96 -13.86
N GLU A 154 -7.08 -2.61 -13.97
CA GLU A 154 -7.45 -3.75 -13.11
C GLU A 154 -6.38 -4.84 -13.16
N ILE A 155 -5.86 -5.14 -14.35
CA ILE A 155 -4.86 -6.20 -14.56
C ILE A 155 -3.59 -5.91 -13.76
N LEU A 156 -3.13 -4.66 -13.77
CA LEU A 156 -1.97 -4.23 -12.99
C LEU A 156 -2.22 -4.40 -11.49
N PHE A 157 -3.39 -3.99 -11.01
CA PHE A 157 -3.71 -4.06 -9.59
C PHE A 157 -3.82 -5.50 -9.09
N GLU A 158 -4.48 -6.40 -9.83
CA GLU A 158 -4.58 -7.82 -9.47
C GLU A 158 -3.19 -8.48 -9.43
N ARG A 159 -2.31 -8.15 -10.39
CA ARG A 159 -0.93 -8.64 -10.43
C ARG A 159 -0.12 -8.16 -9.23
N LEU A 160 -0.21 -6.87 -8.92
CA LEU A 160 0.43 -6.30 -7.74
C LEU A 160 -0.12 -6.90 -6.44
N ASN A 161 -1.40 -7.21 -6.37
CA ASN A 161 -1.98 -7.87 -5.19
C ASN A 161 -1.36 -9.26 -4.93
N THR A 162 -1.08 -10.02 -5.99
CA THR A 162 -0.41 -11.33 -5.88
C THR A 162 1.10 -11.25 -5.70
N HIS A 163 1.69 -10.07 -5.97
CA HIS A 163 3.13 -9.87 -5.92
C HIS A 163 3.60 -9.54 -4.50
N THR A 164 4.79 -10.02 -4.13
CA THR A 164 5.36 -9.80 -2.80
C THR A 164 5.54 -8.31 -2.54
N GLY A 165 4.91 -7.78 -1.49
CA GLY A 165 4.96 -6.35 -1.16
C GLY A 165 4.10 -5.45 -2.06
N GLY A 166 3.40 -6.01 -3.07
CA GLY A 166 2.63 -5.20 -4.01
C GLY A 166 1.38 -4.55 -3.40
N LEU A 167 0.75 -5.16 -2.39
CA LEU A 167 -0.33 -4.49 -1.62
C LEU A 167 0.16 -3.22 -0.92
N LYS A 168 1.37 -3.25 -0.35
CA LYS A 168 1.99 -2.06 0.25
C LYS A 168 2.26 -1.00 -0.83
N PHE A 169 2.74 -1.41 -2.00
CA PHE A 169 2.98 -0.52 -3.11
C PHE A 169 1.68 0.13 -3.65
N LEU A 170 0.60 -0.64 -3.80
CA LEU A 170 -0.72 -0.14 -4.18
C LEU A 170 -1.25 0.93 -3.20
N SER A 171 -0.93 0.78 -1.92
CA SER A 171 -1.26 1.76 -0.88
C SER A 171 -0.52 3.07 -1.06
N ILE A 172 0.73 3.00 -1.51
CA ILE A 172 1.56 4.17 -1.83
C ILE A 172 1.03 4.86 -3.09
N ILE A 173 0.73 4.09 -4.15
CA ILE A 173 0.08 4.62 -5.36
C ILE A 173 -1.20 5.36 -4.99
N ARG A 174 -2.08 4.77 -4.16
CA ARG A 174 -3.31 5.43 -3.72
C ARG A 174 -3.03 6.73 -2.97
N ALA A 175 -2.01 6.76 -2.13
CA ALA A 175 -1.64 7.98 -1.41
C ALA A 175 -1.21 9.11 -2.35
N ASP A 176 -0.39 8.78 -3.35
CA ASP A 176 0.07 9.74 -4.36
C ASP A 176 -1.12 10.25 -5.19
N ILE A 177 -2.05 9.36 -5.56
CA ILE A 177 -3.33 9.71 -6.21
C ILE A 177 -4.13 10.70 -5.37
N LEU A 178 -4.31 10.43 -4.07
CA LEU A 178 -5.07 11.29 -3.16
C LEU A 178 -4.40 12.66 -3.00
N SER A 179 -3.07 12.72 -2.92
CA SER A 179 -2.31 13.97 -2.87
C SER A 179 -2.59 14.84 -4.11
N ILE A 180 -2.56 14.23 -5.30
CA ILE A 180 -2.85 14.94 -6.55
C ILE A 180 -4.32 15.42 -6.58
N LEU A 181 -5.26 14.61 -6.09
CA LEU A 181 -6.69 14.98 -6.05
C LEU A 181 -7.00 16.14 -5.11
N VAL A 182 -6.23 16.31 -4.03
CA VAL A 182 -6.32 17.47 -3.12
C VAL A 182 -5.91 18.75 -3.85
N GLU A 183 -4.86 18.69 -4.68
CA GLU A 183 -4.40 19.84 -5.47
C GLU A 183 -5.33 20.14 -6.66
N GLN A 184 -5.77 19.11 -7.36
CA GLN A 184 -6.55 19.23 -8.58
C GLN A 184 -7.57 18.12 -8.72
N ASN A 185 -8.84 18.50 -8.79
CA ASN A 185 -9.95 17.56 -8.93
C ASN A 185 -10.10 17.02 -10.38
N ILE A 186 -9.34 15.97 -10.72
CA ILE A 186 -9.31 15.35 -12.05
C ILE A 186 -10.25 14.13 -12.09
N ALA A 187 -11.22 14.12 -13.01
CA ALA A 187 -12.25 13.07 -13.08
C ALA A 187 -11.70 11.67 -13.36
N SER A 188 -10.74 11.52 -14.29
CA SER A 188 -10.11 10.21 -14.59
C SER A 188 -9.39 9.65 -13.36
N LEU A 189 -8.73 10.52 -12.61
CA LEU A 189 -7.99 10.13 -11.42
C LEU A 189 -8.91 9.77 -10.24
N ARG A 190 -10.08 10.41 -10.13
CA ARG A 190 -11.14 9.99 -9.19
C ARG A 190 -11.69 8.61 -9.51
N ALA A 191 -11.87 8.29 -10.80
CA ALA A 191 -12.30 6.95 -11.21
C ALA A 191 -11.24 5.90 -10.82
N LEU A 192 -9.96 6.19 -11.06
CA LEU A 192 -8.84 5.35 -10.65
C LEU A 192 -8.79 5.13 -9.12
N ASP A 193 -8.90 6.20 -8.32
CA ASP A 193 -8.95 6.09 -6.85
C ASP A 193 -10.15 5.28 -6.40
N SER A 194 -11.34 5.54 -6.93
CA SER A 194 -12.56 4.83 -6.53
C SER A 194 -12.43 3.33 -6.78
N TYR A 195 -11.88 2.96 -7.94
CA TYR A 195 -11.66 1.57 -8.30
C TYR A 195 -10.59 0.90 -7.43
N LEU A 196 -9.43 1.53 -7.27
CA LEU A 196 -8.36 1.03 -6.40
C LEU A 196 -8.86 0.93 -4.96
N LYS A 197 -9.73 1.86 -4.55
CA LYS A 197 -10.33 1.87 -3.23
C LYS A 197 -11.15 0.60 -3.01
N GLU A 198 -12.08 0.28 -3.90
CA GLU A 198 -12.92 -0.92 -3.79
C GLU A 198 -12.10 -2.22 -3.73
N LYS A 199 -11.03 -2.30 -4.53
CA LYS A 199 -10.14 -3.46 -4.53
C LYS A 199 -9.41 -3.63 -3.20
N LEU A 200 -8.83 -2.55 -2.67
CA LEU A 200 -8.17 -2.58 -1.36
C LEU A 200 -9.16 -2.85 -0.21
N ILE A 201 -10.45 -2.46 -0.28
CA ILE A 201 -11.47 -2.86 0.73
C ILE A 201 -11.56 -4.38 0.75
N THR A 202 -11.63 -4.96 -0.45
CA THR A 202 -11.81 -6.40 -0.64
C THR A 202 -10.57 -7.18 -0.18
N TRP A 203 -9.38 -6.73 -0.56
CA TRP A 203 -8.13 -7.43 -0.24
C TRP A 203 -7.70 -7.27 1.22
N LEU A 204 -8.03 -6.15 1.86
CA LEU A 204 -7.71 -5.88 3.28
C LEU A 204 -8.92 -6.10 4.19
N SER A 205 -9.88 -6.93 3.76
CA SER A 205 -11.04 -7.30 4.56
C SER A 205 -10.61 -7.93 5.89
N PRO A 206 -11.32 -7.71 7.01
CA PRO A 206 -11.03 -8.36 8.28
C PRO A 206 -10.96 -9.89 8.20
N ALA A 207 -11.66 -10.51 7.25
CA ALA A 207 -11.60 -11.96 7.01
C ALA A 207 -10.22 -12.45 6.54
N ASN A 208 -9.38 -11.55 6.04
CA ASN A 208 -8.02 -11.82 5.54
C ASN A 208 -6.93 -11.37 6.53
N LEU A 209 -7.32 -10.87 7.71
CA LEU A 209 -6.39 -10.41 8.74
C LEU A 209 -6.21 -11.46 9.83
N GLU A 210 -4.97 -11.62 10.27
CA GLU A 210 -4.60 -12.48 11.38
C GLU A 210 -4.44 -11.64 12.64
N LEU A 211 -5.15 -12.02 13.70
CA LEU A 211 -4.96 -11.41 15.02
C LEU A 211 -3.71 -12.00 15.67
N HIS A 212 -2.68 -11.18 15.84
CA HIS A 212 -1.43 -11.53 16.51
C HIS A 212 -1.37 -10.91 17.90
N HIS A 213 -1.00 -11.69 18.91
CA HIS A 213 -0.69 -11.16 20.24
C HIS A 213 0.75 -10.67 20.27
N ILE A 214 0.93 -9.35 20.33
CA ILE A 214 2.22 -8.68 20.36
C ILE A 214 2.76 -8.69 21.79
N THR A 215 3.97 -9.22 21.93
CA THR A 215 4.68 -9.43 23.19
C THR A 215 6.06 -8.78 23.14
N TRP A 216 6.74 -8.73 24.28
CA TRP A 216 8.12 -8.24 24.35
C TRP A 216 9.12 -9.08 23.54
N ASP A 217 8.78 -10.35 23.26
CA ASP A 217 9.66 -11.28 22.56
C ASP A 217 9.50 -11.20 21.02
N ASP A 218 8.56 -10.39 20.54
CA ASP A 218 8.39 -10.15 19.11
C ASP A 218 9.58 -9.37 18.50
N PRO A 219 9.80 -9.47 17.18
CA PRO A 219 10.90 -8.80 16.51
C PRO A 219 10.93 -7.29 16.79
N ALA A 220 12.12 -6.75 17.07
CA ALA A 220 12.31 -5.32 17.32
C ALA A 220 11.79 -4.43 16.18
N SER A 221 11.82 -4.93 14.94
CA SER A 221 11.26 -4.23 13.76
C SER A 221 9.73 -4.10 13.81
N LEU A 222 9.02 -5.03 14.43
CA LEU A 222 7.58 -4.92 14.69
C LEU A 222 7.33 -3.92 15.82
N LEU A 223 8.10 -4.03 16.91
CA LEU A 223 7.99 -3.17 18.08
C LEU A 223 8.27 -1.69 17.76
N GLU A 224 9.26 -1.42 16.90
CA GLU A 224 9.57 -0.08 16.40
C GLU A 224 8.36 0.55 15.69
N LYS A 225 7.60 -0.23 14.91
CA LYS A 225 6.38 0.24 14.25
C LYS A 225 5.29 0.57 15.27
N ILE A 226 5.12 -0.23 16.31
CA ILE A 226 4.17 0.06 17.39
C ILE A 226 4.51 1.41 18.04
N VAL A 227 5.78 1.64 18.36
CA VAL A 227 6.25 2.93 18.91
C VAL A 227 6.01 4.09 17.94
N ALA A 228 6.31 3.89 16.65
CA ALA A 228 6.22 4.94 15.63
C ALA A 228 4.77 5.32 15.29
N PHE A 229 3.82 4.39 15.40
CA PHE A 229 2.44 4.57 14.95
C PHE A 229 1.43 4.71 16.08
N GLU A 230 1.88 4.75 17.34
CA GLU A 230 0.99 5.00 18.46
C GLU A 230 0.41 6.43 18.40
N ALA A 231 -0.88 6.51 18.11
CA ALA A 231 -1.56 7.76 17.77
C ALA A 231 -2.30 8.40 18.96
N VAL A 232 -2.60 7.62 20.01
CA VAL A 232 -3.41 8.07 21.14
C VAL A 232 -2.50 8.52 22.30
N HIS A 233 -1.50 7.72 22.65
CA HIS A 233 -0.62 7.92 23.80
C HIS A 233 0.85 7.66 23.45
N PRO A 234 1.62 8.68 23.03
CA PRO A 234 2.99 8.52 22.55
C PRO A 234 3.88 7.69 23.49
N ILE A 235 4.53 6.66 22.93
CA ILE A 235 5.45 5.80 23.68
C ILE A 235 6.80 6.51 23.79
N SER A 236 7.16 6.92 24.99
CA SER A 236 8.28 7.86 25.20
C SER A 236 9.64 7.17 25.40
N SER A 237 9.65 5.86 25.69
CA SER A 237 10.89 5.11 25.93
C SER A 237 10.71 3.60 25.76
N LEU A 238 11.83 2.88 25.66
CA LEU A 238 11.85 1.41 25.63
C LEU A 238 11.27 0.79 26.92
N ILE A 239 11.43 1.47 28.06
CA ILE A 239 10.89 1.04 29.36
C ILE A 239 9.37 1.18 29.35
N ASP A 240 8.84 2.27 28.78
CA ASP A 240 7.39 2.46 28.61
C ASP A 240 6.81 1.35 27.73
N LEU A 241 7.43 1.08 26.57
CA LEU A 241 7.00 -0.02 25.70
C LEU A 241 6.98 -1.37 26.45
N LYS A 242 8.05 -1.69 27.19
CA LYS A 242 8.14 -2.93 27.96
C LYS A 242 7.03 -3.06 29.00
N ARG A 243 6.64 -1.95 29.62
CA ARG A 243 5.52 -1.91 30.56
C ARG A 243 4.19 -2.18 29.85
N ARG A 244 3.96 -1.59 28.67
CA ARG A 244 2.73 -1.78 27.87
C ARG A 244 2.61 -3.19 27.26
N LEU A 245 3.70 -3.92 27.14
CA LEU A 245 3.73 -5.34 26.73
C LEU A 245 3.92 -6.30 27.91
N GLY A 246 3.90 -5.77 29.13
CA GLY A 246 4.21 -6.50 30.36
C GLY A 246 3.00 -7.19 30.99
N VAL A 247 3.18 -7.60 32.26
CA VAL A 247 2.12 -8.22 33.06
C VAL A 247 0.93 -7.25 33.19
N GLY A 248 -0.31 -7.78 33.15
CA GLY A 248 -1.53 -6.97 33.22
C GLY A 248 -1.78 -6.08 32.01
N ARG A 249 -1.02 -6.26 30.92
CA ARG A 249 -1.19 -5.57 29.65
C ARG A 249 -1.20 -6.58 28.50
N ARG A 250 -1.98 -6.27 27.46
CA ARG A 250 -2.05 -7.05 26.23
C ARG A 250 -2.01 -6.08 25.05
N CYS A 251 -1.27 -6.44 24.01
CA CYS A 251 -1.27 -5.70 22.76
C CYS A 251 -1.59 -6.69 21.64
N PHE A 252 -2.58 -6.36 20.82
CA PHE A 252 -2.97 -7.20 19.69
C PHE A 252 -2.81 -6.41 18.40
N GLY A 253 -2.29 -7.04 17.35
CA GLY A 253 -2.17 -6.47 16.02
C GLY A 253 -2.95 -7.29 15.00
N TYR A 254 -3.67 -6.63 14.10
CA TYR A 254 -4.19 -7.26 12.89
C TYR A 254 -3.12 -7.19 11.80
N LEU A 255 -2.55 -8.33 11.44
CA LEU A 255 -1.54 -8.45 10.40
C LEU A 255 -2.16 -9.04 9.13
N HIS A 256 -1.64 -8.65 7.98
CA HIS A 256 -2.01 -9.26 6.70
C HIS A 256 -0.84 -10.11 6.18
N PRO A 257 -1.05 -11.37 5.75
CA PRO A 257 0.05 -12.24 5.29
C PRO A 257 0.91 -11.64 4.16
N ALA A 258 0.30 -10.87 3.27
CA ALA A 258 1.00 -10.18 2.17
C ALA A 258 1.73 -8.88 2.58
N ILE A 259 1.59 -8.43 3.84
CA ILE A 259 2.32 -7.29 4.41
C ILE A 259 2.97 -7.74 5.73
N PRO A 260 3.97 -8.65 5.67
CA PRO A 260 4.52 -9.28 6.86
C PRO A 260 5.22 -8.27 7.78
N GLY A 261 5.04 -8.46 9.08
CA GLY A 261 5.66 -7.64 10.12
C GLY A 261 5.16 -6.19 10.17
N GLU A 262 4.02 -5.87 9.56
CA GLU A 262 3.35 -4.58 9.67
C GLU A 262 1.92 -4.78 10.21
N PRO A 263 1.64 -4.37 11.47
CA PRO A 263 0.30 -4.49 12.01
C PRO A 263 -0.55 -3.37 11.41
N LEU A 264 -1.64 -3.65 10.70
CA LEU A 264 -2.48 -2.61 10.06
C LEU A 264 -3.23 -1.77 11.09
N ILE A 265 -3.69 -2.45 12.14
CA ILE A 265 -4.31 -1.90 13.34
C ILE A 265 -3.65 -2.61 14.51
N PHE A 266 -3.36 -1.88 15.58
CA PHE A 266 -3.04 -2.49 16.85
C PHE A 266 -3.86 -1.88 17.98
N ILE A 267 -4.07 -2.69 19.01
CA ILE A 267 -5.00 -2.47 20.09
C ILE A 267 -4.26 -2.75 21.38
N GLU A 268 -4.19 -1.74 22.25
CA GLU A 268 -3.61 -1.87 23.58
C GLU A 268 -4.72 -2.04 24.63
N VAL A 269 -4.56 -3.06 25.48
CA VAL A 269 -5.54 -3.46 26.48
C VAL A 269 -4.87 -3.51 27.85
N ALA A 270 -5.54 -2.89 28.83
CA ALA A 270 -5.18 -2.98 30.24
C ALA A 270 -6.13 -3.94 30.95
N LEU A 271 -5.56 -4.90 31.67
CA LEU A 271 -6.31 -5.82 32.52
C LEU A 271 -6.40 -5.21 33.92
N LEU A 272 -7.63 -5.05 34.42
CA LEU A 272 -7.93 -4.33 35.66
C LEU A 272 -8.92 -5.10 36.54
N LYS A 273 -8.93 -4.81 37.85
CA LYS A 273 -9.94 -5.32 38.81
C LYS A 273 -11.24 -4.52 38.79
N ASN A 274 -11.16 -3.26 38.39
CA ASN A 274 -12.28 -2.33 38.28
C ASN A 274 -12.09 -1.50 37.00
N VAL A 275 -13.18 -0.98 36.45
CA VAL A 275 -13.10 -0.06 35.31
C VAL A 275 -12.37 1.22 35.76
N ALA A 276 -11.30 1.59 35.06
CA ALA A 276 -10.57 2.84 35.33
C ALA A 276 -11.46 4.06 35.01
N GLN A 277 -11.34 5.11 35.82
CA GLN A 277 -12.04 6.38 35.61
C GLN A 277 -11.22 7.37 34.79
N THR A 278 -9.90 7.23 34.80
CA THR A 278 -8.97 8.11 34.08
C THR A 278 -7.91 7.32 33.32
N ILE A 279 -7.38 7.90 32.25
CA ILE A 279 -6.28 7.28 31.50
C ILE A 279 -4.98 7.26 32.31
N GLN A 280 -4.82 8.18 33.26
CA GLN A 280 -3.68 8.25 34.15
C GLN A 280 -3.60 7.01 35.05
N GLU A 281 -4.72 6.50 35.55
CA GLU A 281 -4.77 5.21 36.25
C GLU A 281 -4.20 4.08 35.37
N VAL A 282 -4.53 4.07 34.08
CA VAL A 282 -4.04 3.02 33.15
C VAL A 282 -2.55 3.16 32.81
N LEU A 283 -2.07 4.38 32.58
CA LEU A 283 -0.69 4.62 32.13
C LEU A 283 0.32 4.66 33.28
N TRP A 284 -0.11 4.99 34.51
CA TRP A 284 0.76 5.29 35.66
C TRP A 284 0.60 4.32 36.84
N ASP A 285 -0.27 3.31 36.76
CA ASP A 285 -0.50 2.35 37.85
C ASP A 285 0.75 1.53 38.26
N ASP A 286 0.77 1.15 39.55
CA ASP A 286 1.77 0.39 40.33
C ASP A 286 1.06 -0.81 41.00
N PRO A 287 1.69 -1.98 41.25
CA PRO A 287 2.29 -2.92 40.30
C PRO A 287 1.25 -3.63 39.40
N PRO A 288 1.67 -4.25 38.28
CA PRO A 288 0.78 -4.93 37.36
C PRO A 288 0.03 -6.09 38.02
N ILE A 289 -1.29 -6.17 37.81
CA ILE A 289 -2.08 -7.30 38.29
C ILE A 289 -1.87 -8.53 37.41
N PRO A 290 -1.79 -9.73 38.00
CA PRO A 290 -1.85 -10.98 37.24
C PRO A 290 -3.18 -11.09 36.48
N GLU A 291 -3.15 -11.70 35.30
CA GLU A 291 -4.34 -11.92 34.47
C GLU A 291 -5.43 -12.71 35.19
N CYS A 292 -5.06 -13.65 36.07
CA CYS A 292 -6.02 -14.43 36.86
C CYS A 292 -6.80 -13.61 37.90
N GLU A 293 -6.35 -12.38 38.22
CA GLU A 293 -7.04 -11.47 39.14
C GLU A 293 -7.86 -10.40 38.41
N ALA A 294 -7.75 -10.32 37.08
CA ALA A 294 -8.45 -9.32 36.29
C ALA A 294 -9.93 -9.68 36.10
N THR A 295 -10.80 -8.68 36.23
CA THR A 295 -12.25 -8.80 36.01
C THR A 295 -12.72 -7.94 34.84
N CYS A 296 -11.86 -7.02 34.38
CA CYS A 296 -12.13 -6.07 33.32
C CYS A 296 -10.95 -6.02 32.33
N ALA A 297 -11.27 -5.92 31.04
CA ALA A 297 -10.33 -5.62 29.97
C ALA A 297 -10.70 -4.27 29.37
N LEU A 298 -9.82 -3.27 29.51
CA LEU A 298 -10.02 -1.91 29.03
C LEU A 298 -9.17 -1.67 27.78
N PHE A 299 -9.84 -1.40 26.66
CA PHE A 299 -9.21 -0.94 25.43
C PHE A 299 -8.87 0.54 25.57
N TYR A 300 -7.59 0.87 25.80
CA TYR A 300 -7.17 2.25 26.08
C TYR A 300 -6.44 2.91 24.90
N SER A 301 -5.98 2.13 23.92
CA SER A 301 -5.48 2.67 22.65
C SER A 301 -5.88 1.76 21.49
N ILE A 302 -6.30 2.37 20.38
CA ILE A 302 -6.53 1.71 19.08
C ILE A 302 -5.88 2.60 18.03
N SER A 303 -4.81 2.09 17.43
CA SER A 303 -3.96 2.84 16.51
C SER A 303 -3.91 2.13 15.15
N SER A 304 -3.94 2.90 14.07
CA SER A 304 -3.73 2.39 12.71
C SER A 304 -2.37 2.83 12.20
N THR A 305 -1.57 1.88 11.70
CA THR A 305 -0.21 2.15 11.25
C THR A 305 -0.14 2.75 9.85
N GLN A 306 -1.25 2.73 9.12
CA GLN A 306 -1.28 3.23 7.77
C GLN A 306 -1.99 4.57 7.73
N VAL A 307 -1.22 5.62 8.00
CA VAL A 307 -1.58 7.05 7.84
C VAL A 307 -2.18 7.34 6.45
N ARG A 308 -1.92 6.48 5.45
CA ARG A 308 -2.32 6.66 4.05
C ARG A 308 -3.34 5.63 3.52
N MET A 309 -3.76 4.67 4.34
CA MET A 309 -4.87 3.79 4.02
C MET A 309 -6.11 4.26 4.77
N VAL A 310 -6.84 5.21 4.18
CA VAL A 310 -8.19 5.56 4.63
C VAL A 310 -9.12 4.40 4.24
N PHE A 311 -8.99 3.28 4.96
CA PHE A 311 -9.68 2.02 4.68
C PHE A 311 -10.49 1.55 5.87
N PHE A 312 -9.87 1.54 7.03
CA PHE A 312 -10.54 1.08 8.22
C PHE A 312 -11.36 2.21 8.80
N ARG A 313 -12.62 2.28 8.35
CA ARG A 313 -13.68 2.85 9.17
C ARG A 313 -13.85 1.87 10.33
N ILE A 314 -13.02 2.01 11.36
CA ILE A 314 -13.18 1.26 12.60
C ILE A 314 -14.49 1.79 13.20
N CYS A 315 -15.58 1.05 13.00
CA CYS A 315 -16.77 1.21 13.81
C CYS A 315 -16.40 0.68 15.20
N VAL A 316 -15.91 1.57 16.06
CA VAL A 316 -15.99 1.39 17.51
C VAL A 316 -17.36 1.86 17.95
#